data_AF-A0A2W7NT52-F1
#
_entry.id   AF-A0A2W7NT52-F1
#
_cell.length_a   1.000
_cell.length_b   1.000
_cell.length_c   1.000
_cell.angle_alpha   90.00
_cell.angle_beta   90.00
_cell.angle_gamma   90.00
#
_symmetry.space_group_name_H-M   'P 1'
#
loop_
_entity.id
_entity.type
_entity.pdbx_description
1 polymer ?
#
loop_
_entity_poly.entity_id
_entity_poly.type
_entity_poly.pdbx_seq_one_letter_code
_entity_poly.pdbx_strand_id
1 'polypeptide(L)'
;MIPIAVIPARDEARRLPAALAALHREGVTALVVANGCCDATASVARALGVEVIETPMLSGGVGEARAIGLSSALLRNPAWVMTTDADCVLAPGTGAVLERALRDADAVFGRVEPDPGEFADLPPAVRHHGLLEDRRDVLSALIAGHVAACSWNPIPCHGQSPGALIAWRPDAYRSVGGIVPMPRNEDRRMAATLQDAGLRVARPWDAVVIASCRLRGRAPGGMAATIAERARSDLSLETVALGRECAALERRLAALVPREAWPPLPTPHEGDCDVLPFRQAAI
;
A
#
# COMPACT_ATOMS: atom_id res chain seq x y z
N MET A 1 25.39 3.48 5.12
CA MET A 1 24.78 2.47 4.21
C MET A 1 23.60 3.14 3.53
N ILE A 2 23.27 2.80 2.28
CA ILE A 2 22.19 3.44 1.52
C ILE A 2 20.99 2.47 1.49
N PRO A 3 19.75 2.95 1.61
CA PRO A 3 18.58 2.08 1.48
C PRO A 3 18.32 1.68 0.02
N ILE A 4 17.72 0.49 -0.17
CA ILE A 4 17.44 -0.05 -1.50
C ILE A 4 15.96 -0.42 -1.64
N ALA A 5 15.32 0.07 -2.69
CA ALA A 5 13.97 -0.29 -3.10
C ALA A 5 13.99 -1.27 -4.28
N VAL A 6 13.25 -2.36 -4.15
CA VAL A 6 13.03 -3.35 -5.19
C VAL A 6 11.68 -3.12 -5.85
N ILE A 7 11.71 -2.90 -7.16
CA ILE A 7 10.52 -2.62 -7.96
C ILE A 7 10.28 -3.77 -8.93
N PRO A 8 9.33 -4.68 -8.65
CA PRO A 8 8.87 -5.62 -9.67
C PRO A 8 8.10 -4.85 -10.74
N ALA A 9 8.43 -5.08 -12.01
CA ALA A 9 7.80 -4.40 -13.14
C ALA A 9 7.41 -5.40 -14.22
N ARG A 10 6.22 -5.23 -14.80
CA ARG A 10 5.75 -5.97 -15.98
C ARG A 10 4.98 -5.04 -16.91
N ASP A 11 5.63 -4.66 -18.01
CA ASP A 11 5.11 -3.75 -19.02
C ASP A 11 4.66 -2.38 -18.45
N GLU A 12 5.57 -1.74 -17.72
CA GLU A 12 5.36 -0.48 -16.98
C GLU A 12 6.20 0.68 -17.51
N ALA A 13 6.69 0.62 -18.75
CA ALA A 13 7.58 1.63 -19.33
C ALA A 13 7.05 3.07 -19.20
N ARG A 14 5.72 3.24 -19.22
CA ARG A 14 5.06 4.54 -19.08
C ARG A 14 5.02 5.08 -17.66
N ARG A 15 4.86 4.23 -16.64
CA ARG A 15 4.64 4.65 -15.24
C ARG A 15 5.92 4.59 -14.40
N LEU A 16 6.83 3.69 -14.75
CA LEU A 16 8.09 3.47 -14.04
C LEU A 16 8.93 4.75 -13.83
N PRO A 17 9.05 5.70 -14.79
CA PRO A 17 9.84 6.90 -14.58
C PRO A 17 9.41 7.74 -13.37
N ALA A 18 8.10 7.85 -13.12
CA ALA A 18 7.57 8.61 -11.99
C ALA A 18 7.89 7.91 -10.65
N ALA A 19 7.76 6.58 -10.60
CA ALA A 19 8.12 5.77 -9.44
C ALA A 19 9.61 5.91 -9.10
N LEU A 20 10.49 5.82 -10.12
CA LEU A 20 11.93 5.97 -9.97
C LEU A 20 12.34 7.37 -9.51
N ALA A 21 11.73 8.41 -10.08
CA ALA A 21 11.98 9.79 -9.68
C ALA A 21 11.60 10.05 -8.22
N ALA A 22 10.48 9.47 -7.75
CA ALA A 22 10.08 9.57 -6.36
C ALA A 22 11.07 8.90 -5.41
N LEU A 23 11.51 7.67 -5.71
CA LEU A 23 12.53 6.98 -4.91
C LEU A 23 13.84 7.76 -4.85
N HIS A 24 14.29 8.32 -5.98
CA HIS A 24 15.49 9.17 -6.02
C HIS A 24 15.35 10.39 -5.10
N ARG A 25 14.21 11.09 -5.16
CA ARG A 25 13.92 12.24 -4.27
C ARG A 25 13.94 11.84 -2.80
N GLU A 26 13.42 10.66 -2.46
CA GLU A 26 13.40 10.13 -1.10
C GLU A 26 14.75 9.55 -0.64
N GLY A 27 15.81 9.63 -1.47
CA GLY A 27 17.14 9.12 -1.12
C GLY A 27 17.26 7.59 -1.13
N VAL A 28 16.40 6.92 -1.89
CA VAL A 28 16.33 5.45 -1.96
C VAL A 28 16.85 4.96 -3.31
N THR A 29 17.87 4.09 -3.28
CA THR A 29 18.41 3.49 -4.50
C THR A 29 17.43 2.45 -5.05
N ALA A 30 17.06 2.57 -6.33
CA ALA A 30 16.17 1.60 -6.96
C ALA A 30 16.93 0.41 -7.57
N LEU A 31 16.30 -0.76 -7.52
CA LEU A 31 16.62 -1.97 -8.27
C LEU A 31 15.33 -2.46 -8.94
N VAL A 32 15.32 -2.51 -10.26
CA VAL A 32 14.14 -2.96 -11.02
C VAL A 32 14.27 -4.44 -11.35
N VAL A 33 13.20 -5.19 -11.15
CA VAL A 33 13.05 -6.57 -11.63
C VAL A 33 12.03 -6.57 -12.76
N ALA A 34 12.51 -6.56 -14.01
CA ALA A 34 11.69 -6.59 -15.21
C ALA A 34 11.24 -8.04 -15.47
N ASN A 35 10.03 -8.37 -15.01
CA ASN A 35 9.46 -9.70 -14.99
C ASN A 35 8.68 -10.01 -16.27
N GLY A 36 9.35 -10.64 -17.23
CA GLY A 36 8.76 -11.05 -18.50
C GLY A 36 8.17 -9.88 -19.29
N CYS A 37 8.84 -8.72 -19.27
CA CYS A 37 8.42 -7.55 -20.01
C CYS A 37 8.58 -7.77 -21.53
N CYS A 38 7.61 -7.29 -22.29
CA CYS A 38 7.63 -7.23 -23.76
C CYS A 38 7.70 -5.79 -24.29
N ASP A 39 7.61 -4.79 -23.41
CA ASP A 39 7.75 -3.37 -23.76
C ASP A 39 9.15 -2.81 -23.43
N ALA A 40 9.27 -1.48 -23.46
CA ALA A 40 10.52 -0.77 -23.19
C ALA A 40 10.92 -0.70 -21.69
N THR A 41 10.23 -1.35 -20.76
CA THR A 41 10.42 -1.19 -19.29
C THR A 41 11.88 -1.27 -18.86
N ALA A 42 12.59 -2.33 -19.28
CA ALA A 42 13.98 -2.54 -18.91
C ALA A 42 14.90 -1.45 -19.50
N SER A 43 14.68 -1.05 -20.75
CA SER A 43 15.47 -0.01 -21.42
C SER A 43 15.27 1.37 -20.79
N VAL A 44 14.04 1.71 -20.40
CA VAL A 44 13.70 2.95 -19.71
C VAL A 44 14.39 3.04 -18.35
N ALA A 45 14.36 1.95 -17.56
CA ALA A 45 15.05 1.91 -16.27
C ALA A 45 16.57 2.12 -16.41
N ARG A 46 17.21 1.44 -17.37
CA ARG A 46 18.65 1.60 -17.65
C ARG A 46 19.01 3.01 -18.10
N ALA A 47 18.19 3.62 -18.95
CA ALA A 47 18.40 5.00 -19.41
C ALA A 47 18.35 6.02 -18.25
N LEU A 48 17.61 5.69 -17.19
CA LEU A 48 17.54 6.49 -15.95
C LEU A 48 18.66 6.13 -14.95
N GLY A 49 19.63 5.30 -15.33
CA GLY A 49 20.76 4.91 -14.49
C GLY A 49 20.42 3.88 -13.41
N VAL A 50 19.29 3.18 -13.53
CA VAL A 50 18.83 2.21 -12.54
C VAL A 50 19.27 0.79 -12.92
N GLU A 51 19.71 0.03 -11.93
CA GLU A 51 20.05 -1.38 -12.11
C GLU A 51 18.80 -2.21 -12.44
N VAL A 52 18.93 -3.14 -13.40
CA VAL A 52 17.81 -3.97 -13.87
C VAL A 52 18.19 -5.45 -13.86
N ILE A 53 17.36 -6.26 -13.22
CA ILE A 53 17.34 -7.72 -13.35
C ILE A 53 16.21 -8.07 -14.30
N GLU A 54 16.52 -8.70 -15.43
CA GLU A 54 15.50 -9.22 -16.36
C GLU A 54 15.24 -10.70 -16.07
N THR A 55 13.98 -11.08 -16.00
CA THR A 55 13.57 -12.48 -15.82
C THR A 55 12.60 -12.88 -16.92
N PRO A 56 12.50 -14.18 -17.25
CA PRO A 56 11.34 -14.68 -17.99
C PRO A 56 10.07 -14.45 -17.17
N MET A 57 8.91 -14.73 -17.77
CA MET A 57 7.63 -14.70 -17.06
C MET A 57 7.63 -15.67 -15.87
N LEU A 58 7.63 -15.13 -14.65
CA LEU A 58 7.67 -15.91 -13.43
C LEU A 58 6.28 -16.47 -13.07
N SER A 59 6.23 -17.76 -12.71
CA SER A 59 4.98 -18.43 -12.32
C SER A 59 4.53 -18.05 -10.90
N GLY A 60 5.45 -17.69 -10.03
CA GLY A 60 5.19 -17.12 -8.70
C GLY A 60 4.83 -15.64 -8.73
N GLY A 61 4.52 -15.07 -9.90
CA GLY A 61 3.96 -13.73 -10.06
C GLY A 61 4.86 -12.60 -9.52
N VAL A 62 4.24 -11.57 -8.96
CA VAL A 62 4.94 -10.41 -8.41
C VAL A 62 5.77 -10.78 -7.18
N GLY A 63 5.33 -11.73 -6.36
CA GLY A 63 6.06 -12.17 -5.16
C GLY A 63 7.42 -12.78 -5.48
N GLU A 64 7.51 -13.60 -6.53
CA GLU A 64 8.79 -14.16 -6.99
C GLU A 64 9.75 -13.07 -7.51
N ALA A 65 9.23 -12.10 -8.27
CA ALA A 65 10.03 -10.96 -8.73
C ALA A 65 10.58 -10.14 -7.55
N ARG A 66 9.75 -9.88 -6.52
CA ARG A 66 10.18 -9.20 -5.29
C ARG A 66 11.25 -10.01 -4.56
N ALA A 67 11.07 -11.33 -4.43
CA ALA A 67 12.02 -12.21 -3.75
C ALA A 67 13.40 -12.21 -4.43
N ILE A 68 13.45 -12.28 -5.76
CA ILE A 68 14.70 -12.20 -6.56
C ILE A 68 15.40 -10.87 -6.32
N GLY A 69 14.66 -9.77 -6.46
CA GLY A 69 15.23 -8.42 -6.29
C GLY A 69 15.70 -8.16 -4.86
N LEU A 70 14.92 -8.55 -3.84
CA LEU A 70 15.27 -8.35 -2.44
C LEU A 70 16.49 -9.19 -2.05
N SER A 71 16.59 -10.43 -2.55
CA SER A 71 17.79 -11.26 -2.35
C SER A 71 19.04 -10.59 -2.94
N SER A 72 18.95 -10.03 -4.14
CA SER A 72 20.05 -9.27 -4.75
C SER A 72 20.37 -7.99 -3.97
N ALA A 73 19.36 -7.24 -3.53
CA ALA A 73 19.51 -6.02 -2.75
C ALA A 73 20.28 -6.27 -1.44
N LEU A 74 19.99 -7.38 -0.74
CA LEU A 74 20.64 -7.73 0.53
C LEU A 74 22.15 -8.00 0.40
N LEU A 75 22.63 -8.38 -0.78
CA LEU A 75 24.07 -8.56 -1.04
C LEU A 75 24.86 -7.23 -1.02
N ARG A 76 24.16 -6.10 -1.17
CA ARG A 76 24.75 -4.74 -1.17
C ARG A 76 24.86 -4.13 0.23
N ASN A 77 24.57 -4.92 1.27
CA ASN A 77 24.55 -4.50 2.67
C ASN A 77 23.81 -3.16 2.90
N PRO A 78 22.52 -3.08 2.51
CA PRO A 78 21.75 -1.85 2.56
C PRO A 78 21.45 -1.43 4.01
N ALA A 79 21.17 -0.14 4.23
CA ALA A 79 20.72 0.34 5.54
C ALA A 79 19.38 -0.31 5.94
N TRP A 80 18.47 -0.35 4.98
CA TRP A 80 17.20 -1.06 5.02
C TRP A 80 16.76 -1.38 3.59
N VAL A 81 15.86 -2.35 3.45
CA VAL A 81 15.33 -2.76 2.14
C VAL A 81 13.85 -2.49 2.09
N MET A 82 13.34 -2.17 0.90
CA MET A 82 11.91 -2.03 0.68
C MET A 82 11.50 -2.58 -0.66
N THR A 83 10.20 -2.71 -0.85
CA THR A 83 9.60 -3.00 -2.14
C THR A 83 8.37 -2.12 -2.37
N THR A 84 8.17 -1.72 -3.62
CA THR A 84 7.03 -0.90 -4.06
C THR A 84 6.69 -1.26 -5.51
N ASP A 85 5.44 -1.07 -5.93
CA ASP A 85 5.03 -1.39 -7.29
C ASP A 85 5.55 -0.37 -8.31
N ALA A 86 5.70 -0.80 -9.56
CA ALA A 86 6.22 0.04 -10.65
C ALA A 86 5.29 1.19 -11.09
N ASP A 87 4.04 1.19 -10.63
CA ASP A 87 3.05 2.24 -10.82
C ASP A 87 2.73 3.01 -9.54
N CYS A 88 3.61 2.91 -8.54
CA CYS A 88 3.49 3.61 -7.27
C CYS A 88 4.49 4.76 -7.15
N VAL A 89 4.06 5.88 -6.57
CA VAL A 89 4.87 7.08 -6.35
C VAL A 89 4.90 7.39 -4.86
N LEU A 90 6.09 7.40 -4.24
CA LEU A 90 6.21 7.78 -2.83
C LEU A 90 5.81 9.25 -2.64
N ALA A 91 5.00 9.52 -1.62
CA ALA A 91 4.72 10.89 -1.20
C ALA A 91 6.00 11.56 -0.66
N PRO A 92 6.12 12.91 -0.75
CA PRO A 92 7.27 13.61 -0.21
C PRO A 92 7.48 13.33 1.28
N GLY A 93 8.71 12.97 1.67
CA GLY A 93 9.08 12.73 3.06
C GLY A 93 8.85 11.30 3.55
N THR A 94 8.21 10.44 2.74
CA THR A 94 8.00 9.02 3.06
C THR A 94 9.32 8.30 3.37
N GLY A 95 10.41 8.57 2.65
CA GLY A 95 11.71 7.93 2.91
C GLY A 95 12.23 8.22 4.31
N ALA A 96 12.10 9.47 4.77
CA ALA A 96 12.50 9.86 6.12
C ALA A 96 11.58 9.25 7.19
N VAL A 97 10.28 9.08 6.91
CA VAL A 97 9.35 8.37 7.82
C VAL A 97 9.76 6.90 7.97
N LEU A 98 10.07 6.22 6.87
CA LEU A 98 10.52 4.82 6.87
C LEU A 98 11.81 4.66 7.67
N GLU A 99 12.81 5.52 7.44
CA GLU A 99 14.08 5.49 8.17
C GLU A 99 13.87 5.66 9.69
N ARG A 100 13.00 6.61 10.10
CA ARG A 100 12.70 6.81 11.52
C ARG A 100 12.00 5.60 12.12
N ALA A 101 10.98 5.06 11.46
CA ALA A 101 10.19 3.95 11.96
C ALA A 101 11.03 2.66 12.10
N LEU A 102 11.93 2.39 11.14
CA LEU A 102 12.80 1.21 11.15
C LEU A 102 13.90 1.26 12.23
N ARG A 103 14.02 2.34 13.01
CA ARG A 103 14.87 2.35 14.21
C ARG A 103 14.26 1.55 15.37
N ASP A 104 12.93 1.57 15.47
CA ASP A 104 12.18 0.96 16.58
C ASP A 104 11.40 -0.29 16.15
N ALA A 105 11.07 -0.38 14.86
CA ALA A 105 10.35 -1.48 14.24
C ALA A 105 11.26 -2.35 13.33
N ASP A 106 10.86 -3.61 13.15
CA ASP A 106 11.52 -4.58 12.30
C ASP A 106 11.06 -4.48 10.84
N ALA A 107 9.80 -4.08 10.65
CA ALA A 107 9.18 -3.86 9.36
C ALA A 107 8.19 -2.69 9.40
N VAL A 108 7.96 -2.08 8.24
CA VAL A 108 7.01 -0.99 8.04
C VAL A 108 6.14 -1.31 6.84
N PHE A 109 4.83 -1.19 6.99
CA PHE A 109 3.90 -1.10 5.86
C PHE A 109 3.52 0.36 5.65
N GLY A 110 3.42 0.77 4.39
CA GLY A 110 2.95 2.10 4.02
C GLY A 110 1.43 2.18 3.87
N ARG A 111 0.90 3.38 4.02
CA ARG A 111 -0.47 3.73 3.68
C ARG A 111 -0.57 3.95 2.18
N VAL A 112 -1.57 3.35 1.55
CA VAL A 112 -1.80 3.50 0.11
C VAL A 112 -2.87 4.54 -0.09
N GLU A 113 -2.53 5.59 -0.82
CA GLU A 113 -3.50 6.56 -1.31
C GLU A 113 -3.69 6.36 -2.82
N PRO A 114 -4.91 6.47 -3.34
CA PRO A 114 -5.14 6.42 -4.77
C PRO A 114 -4.60 7.68 -5.45
N ASP A 115 -4.10 7.56 -6.68
CA ASP A 115 -3.79 8.73 -7.51
C ASP A 115 -5.02 9.63 -7.62
N PRO A 116 -4.94 10.91 -7.18
CA PRO A 116 -6.13 11.76 -7.09
C PRO A 116 -6.83 12.00 -8.43
N GLY A 117 -6.06 12.09 -9.52
CA GLY A 117 -6.61 12.32 -10.85
C GLY A 117 -7.34 11.07 -11.36
N GLU A 118 -6.68 9.92 -11.29
CA GLU A 118 -7.30 8.66 -11.71
C GLU A 118 -8.46 8.25 -10.80
N PHE A 119 -8.41 8.57 -9.51
CA PHE A 119 -9.49 8.32 -8.57
C PHE A 119 -10.73 9.15 -8.90
N ALA A 120 -10.55 10.43 -9.26
CA ALA A 120 -11.65 11.32 -9.65
C ALA A 120 -12.38 10.81 -10.91
N ASP A 121 -11.67 10.12 -11.81
CA ASP A 121 -12.23 9.53 -13.04
C ASP A 121 -13.00 8.22 -12.79
N LEU A 122 -12.92 7.62 -11.60
CA LEU A 122 -13.69 6.42 -11.26
C LEU A 122 -15.19 6.72 -11.12
N PRO A 123 -16.09 5.75 -11.33
CA PRO A 123 -17.52 5.95 -11.09
C PRO A 123 -17.81 6.42 -9.65
N PRO A 124 -18.77 7.34 -9.42
CA PRO A 124 -19.06 7.89 -8.09
C PRO A 124 -19.31 6.82 -7.02
N ALA A 125 -20.05 5.77 -7.36
CA ALA A 125 -20.30 4.64 -6.45
C ALA A 125 -19.01 3.94 -5.98
N VAL A 126 -18.02 3.79 -6.87
CA VAL A 126 -16.72 3.19 -6.54
C VAL A 126 -15.92 4.10 -5.64
N ARG A 127 -15.91 5.41 -5.92
CA ARG A 127 -15.22 6.40 -5.07
C ARG A 127 -15.82 6.45 -3.68
N HIS A 128 -17.13 6.58 -3.58
CA HIS A 128 -17.87 6.65 -2.33
C HIS A 128 -17.63 5.40 -1.47
N HIS A 129 -17.77 4.22 -2.07
CA HIS A 129 -17.50 2.95 -1.41
C HIS A 129 -16.04 2.86 -0.92
N GLY A 130 -15.07 3.18 -1.78
CA GLY A 130 -13.65 3.15 -1.41
C GLY A 130 -13.29 4.10 -0.27
N LEU A 131 -13.86 5.31 -0.25
CA LEU A 131 -13.66 6.27 0.85
C LEU A 131 -14.24 5.77 2.18
N LEU A 132 -15.38 5.07 2.14
CA LEU A 132 -15.95 4.46 3.35
C LEU A 132 -15.12 3.27 3.86
N GLU A 133 -14.58 2.44 2.97
CA GLU A 133 -13.67 1.37 3.38
C GLU A 133 -12.41 1.91 4.03
N ASP A 134 -11.77 2.92 3.42
CA ASP A 134 -10.57 3.55 3.98
C ASP A 134 -10.89 4.20 5.33
N ARG A 135 -12.04 4.89 5.44
CA ARG A 135 -12.52 5.44 6.71
C ARG A 135 -12.70 4.37 7.78
N ARG A 136 -13.32 3.23 7.45
CA ARG A 136 -13.52 2.09 8.36
C ARG A 136 -12.18 1.56 8.85
N ASP A 137 -11.24 1.33 7.93
CA ASP A 137 -9.92 0.79 8.22
C ASP A 137 -9.11 1.73 9.13
N VAL A 138 -9.13 3.03 8.85
CA VAL A 138 -8.49 4.06 9.66
C VAL A 138 -9.06 4.10 11.07
N LEU A 139 -10.39 4.17 11.21
CA LEU A 139 -11.03 4.20 12.52
C LEU A 139 -10.70 2.96 13.35
N SER A 140 -10.73 1.79 12.71
CA SER A 140 -10.37 0.52 13.35
C SER A 140 -8.92 0.52 13.83
N ALA A 141 -8.00 1.04 13.01
CA ALA A 141 -6.59 1.15 13.35
C ALA A 141 -6.33 2.11 14.51
N LEU A 142 -6.99 3.27 14.51
CA LEU A 142 -6.87 4.24 15.61
C LEU A 142 -7.37 3.65 16.93
N ILE A 143 -8.51 2.94 16.91
CA ILE A 143 -9.01 2.26 18.11
C ILE A 143 -8.02 1.20 18.59
N ALA A 144 -7.54 0.34 17.68
CA ALA A 144 -6.57 -0.70 18.03
C ALA A 144 -5.26 -0.11 18.57
N GLY A 145 -4.78 0.97 17.96
CA GLY A 145 -3.58 1.70 18.38
C GLY A 145 -3.72 2.25 19.80
N HIS A 146 -4.85 2.88 20.14
CA HIS A 146 -5.08 3.42 21.48
C HIS A 146 -5.19 2.33 22.55
N VAL A 147 -5.73 1.16 22.19
CA VAL A 147 -5.83 0.01 23.09
C VAL A 147 -4.47 -0.66 23.30
N ALA A 148 -3.69 -0.84 22.25
CA ALA A 148 -2.41 -1.56 22.31
C ALA A 148 -1.24 -0.70 22.80
N ALA A 149 -1.23 0.60 22.50
CA ALA A 149 -0.21 1.58 22.89
C ALA A 149 1.24 1.14 22.58
N CYS A 150 1.46 0.54 21.41
CA CYS A 150 2.78 0.04 21.00
C CYS A 150 3.74 1.20 20.68
N SER A 151 4.90 1.26 21.36
CA SER A 151 5.90 2.32 21.13
C SER A 151 6.50 2.31 19.72
N TRP A 152 6.61 1.13 19.10
CA TRP A 152 7.11 0.97 17.72
C TRP A 152 6.06 1.24 16.64
N ASN A 153 4.79 1.45 17.01
CA ASN A 153 3.71 1.80 16.09
C ASN A 153 2.87 2.95 16.66
N PRO A 154 3.46 4.16 16.78
CA PRO A 154 2.79 5.30 17.40
C PRO A 154 1.58 5.75 16.61
N ILE A 155 0.64 6.39 17.31
CA ILE A 155 -0.58 6.96 16.74
C ILE A 155 -0.27 8.40 16.24
N PRO A 156 -0.81 8.83 15.09
CA PRO A 156 -1.70 8.08 14.21
C PRO A 156 -0.98 6.98 13.43
N CYS A 157 -1.66 5.85 13.27
CA CYS A 157 -1.22 4.72 12.46
C CYS A 157 -2.37 4.18 11.62
N HIS A 158 -2.05 3.51 10.52
CA HIS A 158 -3.03 2.85 9.65
C HIS A 158 -3.12 1.35 9.95
N GLY A 159 -4.20 0.71 9.50
CA GLY A 159 -4.45 -0.73 9.73
C GLY A 159 -4.03 -1.63 8.58
N GLN A 160 -3.71 -1.04 7.43
CA GLN A 160 -3.45 -1.76 6.19
C GLN A 160 -2.07 -2.45 6.20
N SER A 161 -1.95 -3.56 5.45
CA SER A 161 -0.66 -4.22 5.17
C SER A 161 -0.51 -4.50 3.66
N PRO A 162 -0.45 -3.45 2.82
CA PRO A 162 -0.48 -3.60 1.37
C PRO A 162 0.90 -3.91 0.77
N GLY A 163 0.94 -4.68 -0.31
CA GLY A 163 2.16 -4.93 -1.10
C GLY A 163 2.78 -3.70 -1.76
N ALA A 164 2.03 -2.61 -1.90
CA ALA A 164 2.46 -1.40 -2.60
C ALA A 164 3.60 -0.64 -1.89
N LEU A 165 3.76 -0.80 -0.58
CA LEU A 165 4.91 -0.30 0.17
C LEU A 165 5.17 -1.16 1.40
N ILE A 166 6.26 -1.92 1.35
CA ILE A 166 6.76 -2.66 2.53
C ILE A 166 8.26 -2.43 2.66
N ALA A 167 8.71 -2.09 3.86
CA ALA A 167 10.12 -1.90 4.20
C ALA A 167 10.52 -2.76 5.40
N TRP A 168 11.79 -3.17 5.45
CA TRP A 168 12.35 -4.01 6.51
C TRP A 168 13.74 -3.57 6.89
N ARG A 169 14.09 -3.85 8.13
CA ARG A 169 15.49 -4.02 8.48
C ARG A 169 16.03 -5.28 7.80
N PRO A 170 17.29 -5.28 7.32
CA PRO A 170 17.83 -6.42 6.57
C PRO A 170 17.88 -7.72 7.38
N ASP A 171 18.09 -7.66 8.69
CA ASP A 171 18.07 -8.80 9.61
C ASP A 171 16.65 -9.36 9.79
N ALA A 172 15.66 -8.50 9.98
CA ALA A 172 14.25 -8.89 10.09
C ALA A 172 13.73 -9.60 8.83
N TYR A 173 14.07 -9.08 7.64
CA TYR A 173 13.68 -9.75 6.40
C TYR A 173 14.32 -11.15 6.27
N ARG A 174 15.59 -11.29 6.67
CA ARG A 174 16.31 -12.57 6.63
C ARG A 174 15.75 -13.57 7.65
N SER A 175 15.38 -13.11 8.85
CA SER A 175 14.88 -14.01 9.91
C SER A 175 13.56 -14.69 9.57
N VAL A 176 12.74 -14.09 8.69
CA VAL A 176 11.47 -14.66 8.22
C VAL A 176 11.59 -15.43 6.90
N GLY A 177 12.80 -15.54 6.32
CA GLY A 177 13.03 -16.26 5.06
C GLY A 177 12.59 -15.51 3.79
N GLY A 178 12.21 -14.23 3.92
CA GLY A 178 11.80 -13.38 2.80
C GLY A 178 10.39 -13.63 2.26
N ILE A 179 10.06 -12.99 1.14
CA ILE A 179 8.74 -13.12 0.48
C ILE A 179 8.61 -14.50 -0.15
N VAL A 180 7.52 -15.20 0.15
CA VAL A 180 7.18 -16.49 -0.46
C VAL A 180 6.78 -16.27 -1.94
N PRO A 181 7.38 -16.99 -2.90
CA PRO A 181 6.99 -16.93 -4.31
C PRO A 181 5.57 -17.47 -4.55
N MET A 182 4.58 -16.59 -4.50
CA MET A 182 3.17 -16.93 -4.68
C MET A 182 2.49 -16.00 -5.69
N PRO A 183 1.56 -16.51 -6.53
CA PRO A 183 0.92 -15.69 -7.56
C PRO A 183 0.09 -14.51 -7.03
N ARG A 184 -0.40 -14.59 -5.78
CA ARG A 184 -1.28 -13.61 -5.13
C ARG A 184 -1.12 -13.65 -3.61
N ASN A 185 -1.45 -12.54 -2.94
CA ASN A 185 -1.51 -12.40 -1.48
C ASN A 185 -0.17 -12.65 -0.77
N GLU A 186 0.95 -12.49 -1.48
CA GLU A 186 2.29 -12.60 -0.91
C GLU A 186 2.54 -11.55 0.17
N ASP A 187 1.93 -10.37 0.04
CA ASP A 187 1.94 -9.27 1.01
C ASP A 187 1.22 -9.65 2.31
N ARG A 188 0.02 -10.23 2.21
CA ARG A 188 -0.74 -10.75 3.34
C ARG A 188 -0.01 -11.89 4.03
N ARG A 189 0.62 -12.78 3.26
CA ARG A 189 1.43 -13.87 3.83
C ARG A 189 2.65 -13.32 4.57
N MET A 190 3.31 -12.32 4.01
CA MET A 190 4.44 -11.65 4.66
C MET A 190 4.00 -10.94 5.94
N ALA A 191 2.89 -10.21 5.93
CA ALA A 191 2.32 -9.58 7.13
C ALA A 191 2.05 -10.60 8.24
N ALA A 192 1.39 -11.72 7.91
CA ALA A 192 1.15 -12.81 8.85
C ALA A 192 2.46 -13.42 9.39
N THR A 193 3.44 -13.64 8.51
CA THR A 193 4.72 -14.23 8.90
C THR A 193 5.51 -13.34 9.87
N LEU A 194 5.51 -12.02 9.64
CA LEU A 194 6.11 -11.06 10.58
C LEU A 194 5.42 -11.10 11.95
N GLN A 195 4.09 -11.19 11.95
CA GLN A 195 3.30 -11.27 13.19
C GLN A 195 3.52 -12.58 13.93
N ASP A 196 3.51 -13.72 13.23
CA ASP A 196 3.75 -15.05 13.81
C ASP A 196 5.17 -15.18 14.38
N ALA A 197 6.14 -14.48 13.78
CA ALA A 197 7.50 -14.38 14.28
C ALA A 197 7.67 -13.41 15.47
N GLY A 198 6.60 -12.71 15.88
CA GLY A 198 6.64 -11.74 16.97
C GLY A 198 7.43 -10.47 16.65
N LEU A 199 7.62 -10.15 15.37
CA LEU A 199 8.37 -8.98 14.94
C LEU A 199 7.54 -7.70 15.09
N ARG A 200 8.24 -6.58 15.34
CA ARG A 200 7.65 -5.27 15.49
C ARG A 200 7.29 -4.70 14.13
N VAL A 201 6.00 -4.62 13.83
CA VAL A 201 5.49 -4.06 12.57
C VAL A 201 4.88 -2.69 12.82
N ALA A 202 5.45 -1.65 12.22
CA ALA A 202 4.91 -0.29 12.21
C ALA A 202 4.06 -0.01 10.98
N ARG A 203 3.10 0.90 11.14
CA ARG A 203 2.17 1.39 10.12
C ARG A 203 1.99 2.91 10.25
N PRO A 204 3.09 3.68 10.15
CA PRO A 204 3.06 5.11 10.40
C PRO A 204 2.15 5.81 9.40
N TRP A 205 1.32 6.74 9.87
CA TRP A 205 0.34 7.45 9.05
C TRP A 205 0.93 8.18 7.84
N ASP A 206 2.13 8.72 8.02
CA ASP A 206 2.81 9.59 7.05
C ASP A 206 3.70 8.83 6.05
N ALA A 207 3.82 7.49 6.16
CA ALA A 207 4.50 6.70 5.14
C ALA A 207 3.54 6.40 4.00
N VAL A 208 3.36 7.37 3.11
CA VAL A 208 2.36 7.31 2.03
C VAL A 208 3.00 6.90 0.71
N VAL A 209 2.30 6.02 0.00
CA VAL A 209 2.54 5.69 -1.40
C VAL A 209 1.27 5.93 -2.21
N ILE A 210 1.41 6.59 -3.36
CA ILE A 210 0.32 6.90 -4.27
C ILE A 210 0.27 5.82 -5.35
N ALA A 211 -0.85 5.11 -5.45
CA ALA A 211 -1.04 3.99 -6.38
C ALA A 211 -2.00 4.33 -7.52
N SER A 212 -1.74 3.80 -8.72
CA SER A 212 -2.64 3.98 -9.87
C SER A 212 -4.02 3.36 -9.64
N CYS A 213 -5.07 3.97 -10.21
CA CYS A 213 -6.45 3.48 -10.15
C CYS A 213 -6.88 2.79 -11.46
N ARG A 214 -5.91 2.29 -12.24
CA ARG A 214 -6.18 1.62 -13.53
C ARG A 214 -7.12 0.42 -13.36
N LEU A 215 -7.99 0.22 -14.34
CA LEU A 215 -8.92 -0.93 -14.40
C LEU A 215 -8.30 -2.19 -15.02
N ARG A 216 -7.13 -2.05 -15.66
CA ARG A 216 -6.43 -3.16 -16.33
C ARG A 216 -5.03 -3.30 -15.73
N GLY A 217 -4.90 -4.26 -14.81
CA GLY A 217 -3.64 -4.61 -14.14
C GLY A 217 -3.04 -5.91 -14.67
N ARG A 218 -1.88 -6.26 -14.12
CA ARG A 218 -1.09 -7.44 -14.50
C ARG A 218 -0.99 -8.48 -13.38
N ALA A 219 -1.38 -8.10 -12.16
CA ALA A 219 -1.51 -8.96 -11.01
C ALA A 219 -2.98 -9.42 -10.86
N PRO A 220 -3.29 -10.71 -11.05
CA PRO A 220 -4.64 -11.22 -10.83
C PRO A 220 -5.11 -10.95 -9.40
N GLY A 221 -6.34 -10.46 -9.21
CA GLY A 221 -6.90 -10.17 -7.89
C GLY A 221 -6.23 -8.98 -7.15
N GLY A 222 -5.36 -8.22 -7.82
CA GLY A 222 -4.82 -6.96 -7.28
C GLY A 222 -5.81 -5.79 -7.40
N MET A 223 -5.38 -4.61 -6.96
CA MET A 223 -6.20 -3.39 -6.91
C MET A 223 -6.96 -3.10 -8.22
N ALA A 224 -6.29 -3.21 -9.37
CA ALA A 224 -6.93 -2.97 -10.67
C ALA A 224 -8.12 -3.90 -10.96
N ALA A 225 -8.01 -5.18 -10.59
CA ALA A 225 -9.08 -6.15 -10.75
C ALA A 225 -10.26 -5.82 -9.81
N THR A 226 -9.96 -5.44 -8.56
CA THR A 226 -10.96 -5.01 -7.57
C THR A 226 -11.73 -3.78 -8.04
N ILE A 227 -11.04 -2.74 -8.54
CA ILE A 227 -11.70 -1.54 -9.07
C ILE A 227 -12.56 -1.90 -10.28
N ALA A 228 -12.06 -2.73 -11.20
CA ALA A 228 -12.80 -3.14 -12.39
C ALA A 228 -14.02 -4.04 -12.09
N GLU A 229 -13.98 -4.82 -11.02
CA GLU A 229 -15.13 -5.55 -10.50
C GLU A 229 -16.16 -4.60 -9.91
N ARG A 230 -15.74 -3.72 -8.99
CA ARG A 230 -16.61 -2.73 -8.35
C ARG A 230 -17.30 -1.81 -9.36
N ALA A 231 -16.60 -1.40 -10.41
CA ALA A 231 -17.17 -0.58 -11.47
C ALA A 231 -18.31 -1.28 -12.26
N ARG A 232 -18.47 -2.59 -12.12
CA ARG A 232 -19.53 -3.39 -12.77
C ARG A 232 -20.57 -3.93 -11.78
N SER A 233 -20.39 -3.68 -10.49
CA SER A 233 -21.25 -4.21 -9.42
C SER A 233 -22.15 -3.12 -8.85
N ASP A 234 -23.30 -3.53 -8.29
CA ASP A 234 -24.10 -2.66 -7.44
C ASP A 234 -23.53 -2.66 -6.02
N LEU A 235 -22.97 -1.53 -5.60
CA LEU A 235 -22.32 -1.35 -4.30
C LEU A 235 -23.25 -0.76 -3.23
N SER A 236 -24.55 -0.58 -3.52
CA SER A 236 -25.46 0.19 -2.67
C SER A 236 -25.62 -0.41 -1.28
N LEU A 237 -25.84 -1.73 -1.19
CA LEU A 237 -26.02 -2.40 0.11
C LEU A 237 -24.73 -2.42 0.95
N GLU A 238 -23.58 -2.67 0.32
CA GLU A 238 -22.27 -2.66 0.97
C GLU A 238 -21.92 -1.26 1.48
N THR A 239 -22.19 -0.23 0.67
CA THR A 239 -22.03 1.18 1.04
C THR A 239 -22.83 1.55 2.29
N VAL A 240 -24.11 1.15 2.36
CA VAL A 240 -24.96 1.40 3.53
C VAL A 240 -24.46 0.64 4.77
N ALA A 241 -23.94 -0.58 4.59
CA ALA A 241 -23.36 -1.34 5.68
C ALA A 241 -22.09 -0.67 6.22
N LEU A 242 -21.16 -0.27 5.33
CA LEU A 242 -19.93 0.44 5.69
C LEU A 242 -20.20 1.78 6.39
N GLY A 243 -21.20 2.54 5.94
CA GLY A 243 -21.59 3.79 6.60
C GLY A 243 -22.04 3.58 8.05
N ARG A 244 -22.82 2.51 8.30
CA ARG A 244 -23.24 2.13 9.67
C ARG A 244 -22.07 1.68 10.53
N GLU A 245 -21.15 0.91 9.96
CA GLU A 245 -19.93 0.46 10.63
C GLU A 245 -19.03 1.64 11.01
N CYS A 246 -18.77 2.57 10.07
CA CYS A 246 -18.02 3.79 10.32
C CYS A 246 -18.63 4.60 11.47
N ALA A 247 -19.94 4.83 11.46
CA ALA A 247 -20.61 5.56 12.54
C ALA A 247 -20.47 4.87 13.91
N ALA A 248 -20.47 3.53 13.94
CA ALA A 248 -20.24 2.78 15.18
C ALA A 248 -18.79 2.90 15.67
N LEU A 249 -17.81 2.80 14.77
CA LEU A 249 -16.40 2.97 15.08
C LEU A 249 -16.08 4.41 15.54
N GLU A 250 -16.68 5.42 14.93
CA GLU A 250 -16.53 6.82 15.37
C GLU A 250 -16.98 7.02 16.81
N ARG A 251 -18.15 6.49 17.19
CA ARG A 251 -18.63 6.55 18.58
C ARG A 251 -17.65 5.87 19.53
N ARG A 252 -17.09 4.72 19.12
CA ARG A 252 -16.11 3.98 19.92
C ARG A 252 -14.79 4.74 20.07
N LEU A 253 -14.28 5.33 19.01
CA LEU A 253 -13.05 6.14 19.07
C LEU A 253 -13.26 7.39 19.92
N ALA A 254 -14.43 8.04 19.82
CA ALA A 254 -14.76 9.25 20.59
C ALA A 254 -14.82 9.00 22.11
N ALA A 255 -15.13 7.76 22.50
CA ALA A 255 -15.08 7.34 23.90
C ALA A 255 -13.64 7.12 24.42
N LEU A 256 -12.66 6.96 23.52
CA LEU A 256 -11.24 6.78 23.87
C LEU A 256 -10.45 8.08 23.80
N VAL A 257 -10.77 8.95 22.84
CA VAL A 257 -9.94 10.09 22.45
C VAL A 257 -10.80 11.26 21.98
N PRO A 258 -10.52 12.50 22.43
CA PRO A 258 -11.23 13.69 21.96
C PRO A 258 -11.06 13.90 20.44
N ARG A 259 -12.09 14.45 19.80
CA ARG A 259 -12.20 14.55 18.33
C ARG A 259 -11.11 15.45 17.72
N GLU A 260 -10.61 16.40 18.49
CA GLU A 260 -9.55 17.35 18.10
C GLU A 260 -8.20 16.65 17.91
N ALA A 261 -8.01 15.47 18.51
CA ALA A 261 -6.79 14.68 18.39
C ALA A 261 -6.84 13.65 17.25
N TRP A 262 -7.92 13.61 16.47
CA TRP A 262 -8.06 12.67 15.37
C TRP A 262 -7.29 13.17 14.13
N PRO A 263 -6.62 12.28 13.38
CA PRO A 263 -6.08 12.66 12.07
C PRO A 263 -7.21 12.98 11.08
N PRO A 264 -6.90 13.64 9.96
CA PRO A 264 -7.84 13.77 8.86
C PRO A 264 -8.38 12.40 8.44
N LEU A 265 -9.70 12.24 8.49
CA LEU A 265 -10.35 11.00 8.10
C LEU A 265 -10.85 11.10 6.65
N PRO A 266 -10.75 10.02 5.85
CA PRO A 266 -11.37 9.96 4.54
C PRO A 266 -12.87 10.24 4.64
N THR A 267 -13.37 11.20 3.85
CA THR A 267 -14.79 11.59 3.84
C THR A 267 -15.34 11.56 2.43
N PRO A 268 -16.42 10.81 2.17
CA PRO A 268 -17.17 10.95 0.92
C PRO A 268 -17.76 12.36 0.80
N HIS A 269 -17.71 12.94 -0.40
CA HIS A 269 -18.38 14.21 -0.68
C HIS A 269 -19.89 13.99 -0.91
N GLU A 270 -20.74 14.94 -0.49
CA GLU A 270 -22.20 14.86 -0.63
C GLU A 270 -22.67 14.74 -2.09
N GLY A 271 -21.86 15.18 -3.07
CA GLY A 271 -22.14 15.04 -4.51
C GLY A 271 -21.91 13.65 -5.11
N ASP A 272 -21.35 12.70 -4.34
CA ASP A 272 -21.15 11.31 -4.76
C ASP A 272 -22.33 10.40 -4.32
N CYS A 273 -23.31 10.97 -3.61
CA CYS A 273 -24.46 10.29 -3.07
C CYS A 273 -25.72 10.48 -3.95
N ASP A 274 -25.72 9.95 -5.17
CA ASP A 274 -26.99 9.65 -5.87
C ASP A 274 -27.64 8.35 -5.33
N VAL A 275 -27.29 7.95 -4.11
CA VAL A 275 -28.07 6.99 -3.34
C VAL A 275 -29.19 7.78 -2.68
N LEU A 276 -30.36 7.77 -3.31
CA LEU A 276 -31.59 8.36 -2.77
C LEU A 276 -31.69 8.04 -1.27
N PRO A 277 -31.76 9.04 -0.38
CA PRO A 277 -32.00 8.78 1.03
C PRO A 277 -33.32 8.02 1.10
N PHE A 278 -33.24 6.79 1.62
CA PHE A 278 -34.40 5.95 1.88
C PHE A 278 -35.44 6.82 2.58
N ARG A 279 -36.51 7.19 1.85
CA ARG A 279 -37.67 7.82 2.46
C ARG A 279 -38.12 6.85 3.54
N GLN A 280 -38.09 7.30 4.79
CA GLN A 280 -38.83 6.68 5.86
C GLN A 280 -40.27 6.54 5.37
N ALA A 281 -40.66 5.32 5.01
CA ALA A 281 -42.07 4.99 4.90
C ALA A 281 -42.57 4.88 6.35
N ALA A 282 -43.17 5.97 6.81
CA ALA A 282 -44.15 5.92 7.87
C ALA A 282 -45.36 5.13 7.34
N ILE A 283 -45.64 3.98 7.95
CA ILE A 283 -46.92 3.48 8.50
C ILE A 283 -46.63 2.08 9.06
#